data_AF-D3S3W7-F1
#
_entry.id   AF-D3S3W7-F1
#
_cell.length_a   1.000
_cell.length_b   1.000
_cell.length_c   1.000
_cell.angle_alpha   90.00
_cell.angle_beta   90.00
_cell.angle_gamma   90.00
#
_symmetry.space_group_name_H-M   'P 1'
#
loop_
_entity.id
_entity.type
_entity.pdbx_description
1 polymer ?
#
loop_
_entity_poly.entity_id
_entity_poly.type
_entity_poly.pdbx_seq_one_letter_code
_entity_poly.pdbx_strand_id
1 'polypeptide(L)' 'MQLDTFAIMVLMLLGFMALFVTILGIWYWKVGRKLIQ' A
#
# COMPACT_ATOMS: atom_id res chain seq x y z
N MET A 1 -15.33 22.17 -3.93
CA MET A 1 -15.50 20.88 -3.24
C MET A 1 -14.67 20.94 -1.98
N GLN A 2 -15.30 21.18 -0.83
CA GLN A 2 -14.60 21.20 0.44
C GLN A 2 -14.26 19.74 0.75
N LEU A 3 -12.96 19.43 0.80
CA LEU A 3 -12.49 18.09 1.13
C LEU A 3 -12.78 17.87 2.62
N ASP A 4 -13.90 17.21 2.91
CA ASP A 4 -14.33 16.93 4.28
C ASP A 4 -13.30 16.06 5.01
N THR A 5 -13.22 16.21 6.33
CA THR A 5 -12.31 15.44 7.18
C THR A 5 -12.45 13.94 6.97
N PHE A 6 -13.66 13.45 6.71
CA PHE A 6 -13.92 12.06 6.34
C PHE A 6 -13.21 11.66 5.04
N ALA A 7 -13.33 12.47 4.00
CA ALA A 7 -12.69 12.20 2.72
C ALA A 7 -11.15 12.21 2.84
N ILE A 8 -10.59 13.08 3.69
CA ILE A 8 -9.16 13.11 3.99
C ILE A 8 -8.70 11.80 4.67
N MET A 9 -9.45 11.31 5.66
CA MET A 9 -9.13 10.03 6.34
C MET A 9 -9.17 8.85 5.36
N VAL A 10 -10.17 8.81 4.47
CA VAL A 10 -10.28 7.76 3.45
C VAL A 10 -9.11 7.81 2.47
N LEU A 11 -8.72 9.00 2.01
CA LEU A 11 -7.57 9.17 1.12
C LEU A 11 -6.25 8.75 1.78
N MET A 12 -6.06 9.05 3.07
CA MET A 12 -4.90 8.59 3.82
C MET A 12 -4.88 7.07 3.93
N LEU A 13 -6.02 6.43 4.22
CA LEU A 13 -6.12 4.97 4.29
C LEU A 13 -5.79 4.31 2.94
N LEU A 14 -6.36 4.84 1.85
CA LEU A 14 -6.08 4.35 0.49
C LEU A 14 -4.60 4.53 0.13
N GLY A 15 -4.00 5.67 0.47
CA GLY A 15 -2.57 5.92 0.30
C GLY A 15 -1.71 4.92 1.07
N PHE A 16 -2.06 4.64 2.33
CA PHE A 16 -1.37 3.65 3.15
C PHE A 16 -1.47 2.24 2.57
N MET A 17 -2.67 1.82 2.15
CA MET A 17 -2.88 0.52 1.50
C MET A 17 -2.04 0.37 0.22
N ALA A 18 -1.99 1.41 -0.62
CA ALA A 18 -1.18 1.39 -1.85
C ALA A 18 0.31 1.25 -1.56
N LEU A 19 0.84 2.00 -0.58
CA LEU A 19 2.22 1.89 -0.15
C LEU A 19 2.54 0.51 0.43
N PHE A 20 1.65 -0.01 1.29
CA PHE A 20 1.80 -1.32 1.90
C PHE A 20 1.86 -2.45 0.87
N VAL A 21 0.94 -2.47 -0.09
CA VAL A 21 0.92 -3.46 -1.19
C VAL A 21 2.18 -3.34 -2.04
N THR A 22 2.64 -2.12 -2.32
CA THR A 22 3.88 -1.90 -3.10
C THR A 22 5.10 -2.48 -2.38
N ILE A 23 5.21 -2.25 -1.06
CA ILE A 23 6.31 -2.79 -0.24
C ILE A 23 6.25 -4.33 -0.24
N LEU A 24 5.08 -4.92 -0.04
CA LEU A 24 4.90 -6.38 -0.10
C LEU A 24 5.27 -6.95 -1.48
N GLY A 25 4.89 -6.28 -2.57
CA GLY A 25 5.25 -6.69 -3.93
C GLY A 25 6.76 -6.67 -4.16
N ILE A 26 7.45 -5.63 -3.71
CA ILE A 26 8.92 -5.53 -3.79
C ILE A 26 9.58 -6.62 -2.94
N TRP A 27 9.08 -6.84 -1.73
CA TRP A 27 9.58 -7.88 -0.83
C TRP A 27 9.41 -9.27 -1.42
N TYR A 28 8.23 -9.58 -1.97
CA TYR A 28 7.97 -10.84 -2.67
C TYR A 28 8.90 -11.04 -3.87
N TRP A 29 9.11 -9.99 -4.67
CA TRP A 29 10.00 -10.05 -5.84
C TRP A 29 11.46 -10.33 -5.47
N LYS A 30 11.97 -9.70 -4.40
CA LYS A 30 13.36 -9.82 -3.95
C LYS A 30 13.64 -11.05 -3.09
N VAL A 31 12.73 -11.36 -2.16
CA VAL A 31 12.92 -12.38 -1.12
C VAL A 31 12.00 -13.56 -1.33
N GLY A 32 10.70 -13.32 -1.56
CA GLY A 32 9.68 -14.37 -1.74
C GLY A 32 10.00 -15.34 -2.89
N ARG A 33 10.49 -14.85 -4.03
CA ARG A 33 10.88 -15.71 -5.15
C ARG A 33 12.04 -16.66 -4.84
N LYS A 34 12.92 -16.31 -3.89
CA LYS A 34 14.00 -17.17 -3.43
C LYS A 34 13.55 -18.21 -2.39
N LEU A 35 12.34 -18.08 -1.84
CA LEU A 35 11.76 -19.04 -0.89
C LEU A 35 10.94 -20.14 -1.59
N ILE A 36 10.56 -19.91 -2.85
CA ILE A 36 9.76 -20.85 -3.67
C ILE A 36 10.66 -21.68 -4.60
N GLN A 37 11.88 -21.20 -4.89
CA GLN A 37 12.94 -21.96 -5.58
C GLN A 37 13.81 -22.69 -4.56
#